data_AF-A0A518K127-F1
#
_entry.id   AF-A0A518K127-F1
#
_cell.length_a   1.000
_cell.length_b   1.000
_cell.length_c   1.000
_cell.angle_alpha   90.00
_cell.angle_beta   90.00
_cell.angle_gamma   90.00
#
_symmetry.space_group_name_H-M   'P 1'
#
loop_
_entity.id
_entity.type
_entity.pdbx_description
1 polymer ?
#
loop_
_entity_poly.entity_id
_entity_poly.type
_entity_poly.pdbx_seq_one_letter_code
_entity_poly.pdbx_strand_id
1 'polypeptide(L)' 'MSVKWYCMKRGWLGSKRVGPIREPEFLHRIDSGEIRPETLIRCLSKTRGAWVFMRTITPAMKRWNEKHPVA' A
#
# COMPACT_ATOMS: atom_id res chain seq x y z
N MET A 1 16.40 -9.60 -5.54
CA MET A 1 16.18 -8.73 -4.36
C MET A 1 14.70 -8.73 -4.01
N SER A 2 14.32 -9.04 -2.77
CA SER A 2 12.92 -8.95 -2.33
C SER A 2 12.53 -7.48 -2.13
N VAL A 3 11.44 -7.04 -2.77
CA VAL A 3 10.87 -5.71 -2.55
C VAL A 3 10.32 -5.64 -1.12
N LYS A 4 10.62 -4.53 -0.43
CA LYS A 4 10.16 -4.26 0.95
C LYS A 4 9.26 -3.03 0.94
N TRP A 5 8.01 -3.23 1.32
CA TRP A 5 7.01 -2.18 1.41
C TRP A 5 6.86 -1.68 2.84
N TYR A 6 6.48 -0.43 2.97
CA TYR A 6 6.02 0.17 4.21
C TYR A 6 4.70 0.89 3.93
N CYS A 7 3.79 0.92 4.89
CA CYS A 7 2.57 1.69 4.82
C CYS A 7 2.34 2.50 6.11
N MET A 8 1.55 3.56 6.02
CA MET A 8 1.08 4.31 7.19
C MET A 8 -0.31 3.83 7.58
N LYS A 9 -0.44 3.35 8.83
CA LYS A 9 -1.72 2.96 9.42
C LYS A 9 -2.14 4.04 10.42
N ARG A 10 -3.38 4.53 10.32
CA ARG A 10 -3.94 5.44 11.31
C ARG A 10 -4.35 4.63 12.53
N GLY A 11 -3.75 4.94 13.68
CA GLY A 11 -4.16 4.43 14.98
C GLY A 11 -4.75 5.53 15.85
N TRP A 12 -5.22 5.15 17.03
CA TRP A 12 -5.69 6.05 18.08
C TRP A 12 -4.66 7.12 18.50
N LEU A 13 -3.38 6.78 18.53
CA LEU A 13 -2.25 7.65 18.90
C LEU A 13 -1.57 8.29 17.67
N GLY A 14 -2.29 8.41 16.55
CA GLY A 14 -1.76 8.97 15.30
C GLY A 14 -1.30 7.92 14.29
N SER A 15 -0.55 8.38 13.28
CA SER A 15 -0.14 7.55 12.16
C SER A 15 1.13 6.76 12.49
N LYS A 16 1.05 5.43 12.42
CA LYS A 16 2.18 4.52 12.64
C LYS A 16 2.67 3.94 11.33
N ARG A 17 4.00 3.88 11.18
CA ARG A 17 4.66 3.13 10.09
C ARG A 17 4.58 1.63 10.35
N VAL A 18 4.14 0.87 9.36
CA VAL A 18 4.09 -0.60 9.36
C VAL A 18 5.05 -1.13 8.28
N GLY A 19 5.84 -2.14 8.62
CA GLY A 19 6.77 -2.82 7.69
C GLY A 19 8.13 -3.15 8.31
N PRO A 20 9.03 -3.81 7.56
CA PRO A 20 8.91 -4.13 6.13
C PRO A 20 7.89 -5.24 5.85
N ILE A 21 7.05 -5.03 4.83
CA ILE A 21 6.06 -5.98 4.31
C ILE A 21 6.61 -6.56 3.00
N ARG A 22 6.48 -7.87 2.77
CA ARG A 22 6.85 -8.50 1.50
C ARG A 22 5.83 -8.19 0.42
N GLU A 23 6.23 -8.17 -0.85
CA GLU A 23 5.33 -7.90 -1.98
C GLU A 23 4.02 -8.72 -1.96
N PRO A 24 4.03 -10.06 -1.76
CA PRO A 24 2.78 -10.83 -1.78
C PRO A 24 1.82 -10.44 -0.65
N GLU A 25 2.35 -10.15 0.53
CA GLU A 25 1.56 -9.71 1.69
C GLU A 25 1.03 -8.29 1.48
N PHE A 26 1.82 -7.40 0.87
CA PHE A 26 1.39 -6.05 0.51
C PHE A 26 0.21 -6.09 -0.47
N LEU A 27 0.30 -6.94 -1.50
CA LEU A 27 -0.79 -7.16 -2.45
C LEU A 27 -2.03 -7.79 -1.81
N HIS A 28 -1.85 -8.74 -0.89
CA HIS A 28 -2.96 -9.32 -0.13
C HIS A 28 -3.67 -8.26 0.74
N ARG A 29 -2.91 -7.35 1.37
CA ARG A 29 -3.48 -6.26 2.16
C ARG A 29 -4.25 -5.25 1.31
N ILE A 30 -3.85 -5.03 0.06
CA ILE A 30 -4.64 -4.28 -0.93
C ILE A 30 -5.97 -5.01 -1.20
N ASP A 31 -5.91 -6.31 -1.50
CA ASP A 31 -7.11 -7.11 -1.80
C ASP A 31 -8.09 -7.13 -0.63
N SER A 32 -7.59 -7.22 0.61
CA SER A 32 -8.42 -7.24 1.82
C SER A 32 -9.04 -5.89 2.19
N GLY A 33 -8.60 -4.79 1.57
CA GLY A 33 -9.01 -3.43 1.95
C GLY A 33 -8.27 -2.81 3.14
N GLU A 34 -7.26 -3.50 3.72
CA GLU A 34 -6.41 -2.89 4.77
C GLU A 34 -5.57 -1.73 4.21
N ILE A 35 -5.05 -1.88 2.99
CA ILE A 35 -4.35 -0.81 2.26
C ILE A 35 -5.32 -0.24 1.22
N ARG A 36 -5.71 1.01 1.43
CA ARG A 36 -6.70 1.74 0.64
C ARG A 36 -6.02 2.75 -0.29
N PRO A 37 -6.72 3.30 -1.30
CA PRO A 37 -6.17 4.32 -2.19
C PRO A 37 -5.57 5.54 -1.46
N GLU A 38 -6.08 5.87 -0.27
CA GLU A 38 -5.61 6.98 0.58
C GLU A 38 -4.45 6.59 1.53
N THR A 39 -4.05 5.33 1.56
CA THR A 39 -2.93 4.87 2.39
C THR A 39 -1.61 5.37 1.81
N LEU A 40 -0.77 6.01 2.64
CA LEU A 40 0.61 6.33 2.27
C LEU A 40 1.45 5.05 2.27
N ILE A 41 2.14 4.79 1.17
CA ILE A 41 3.01 3.64 0.96
C ILE A 41 4.41 4.08 0.54
N ARG A 42 5.41 3.25 0.84
CA ARG A 42 6.81 3.50 0.51
C ARG A 42 7.50 2.20 0.13
N CYS A 43 8.29 2.26 -0.93
CA CYS A 43 9.18 1.19 -1.36
C CYS A 43 10.45 1.81 -1.97
N LEU A 44 11.62 1.29 -1.59
CA LEU A 44 12.90 1.85 -2.03
C LEU A 44 13.03 1.85 -3.56
N SER A 45 12.67 0.77 -4.23
CA SER A 45 12.81 0.63 -5.69
C SER A 45 11.62 1.16 -6.48
N LYS A 46 10.39 1.04 -5.97
CA LYS A 46 9.16 1.37 -6.70
C LYS A 46 8.67 2.80 -6.48
N THR A 47 8.88 3.37 -5.29
CA THR A 47 8.52 4.76 -4.97
C THR A 47 9.74 5.66 -4.84
N ARG A 48 10.92 5.18 -5.25
CA ARG A 48 12.22 5.86 -5.06
C ARG A 48 12.47 6.25 -3.61
N GLY A 49 11.92 5.48 -2.68
CA GLY A 49 12.00 5.78 -1.24
C GLY A 49 11.11 6.91 -0.75
N ALA A 50 10.26 7.51 -1.58
CA ALA A 50 9.28 8.51 -1.15
C ALA A 50 8.01 7.86 -0.57
N TRP A 51 7.33 8.59 0.32
CA TRP A 51 5.98 8.28 0.75
C TRP A 51 4.99 8.86 -0.26
N VAL A 52 4.15 8.00 -0.84
CA VAL A 52 3.14 8.39 -1.83
C VAL A 52 1.81 7.73 -1.50
N PHE A 53 0.70 8.35 -1.90
CA PHE A 53 -0.60 7.70 -1.74
C PHE A 53 -0.70 6.49 -2.68
N MET A 54 -1.31 5.40 -2.24
CA MET A 54 -1.52 4.21 -3.09
C MET A 54 -2.22 4.59 -4.41
N ARG A 55 -3.16 5.54 -4.38
CA ARG A 55 -3.87 6.03 -5.58
C ARG A 55 -2.98 6.58 -6.69
N THR A 56 -1.74 6.98 -6.40
CA THR A 56 -0.80 7.49 -7.40
C THR A 56 -0.01 6.37 -8.08
N ILE A 57 -0.21 5.11 -7.69
CA ILE A 57 0.47 3.94 -8.24
C ILE A 57 -0.49 3.15 -9.14
N THR A 58 -0.40 3.36 -10.45
CA THR A 58 -1.32 2.78 -11.45
C THR A 58 -1.50 1.26 -11.34
N PRO A 59 -0.44 0.43 -11.22
CA PRO A 59 -0.62 -1.02 -11.08
C PRO A 59 -1.36 -1.42 -9.79
N ALA A 60 -1.15 -0.68 -8.69
CA ALA A 60 -1.83 -0.93 -7.43
C ALA A 60 -3.33 -0.58 -7.53
N MET A 61 -3.66 0.53 -8.20
CA MET A 61 -5.05 0.93 -8.44
C MET A 61 -5.79 0.00 -9.40
N LYS A 62 -5.12 -0.53 -10.43
CA LYS A 62 -5.72 -1.55 -11.29
C LYS A 62 -6.16 -2.77 -10.46
N ARG A 63 -5.27 -3.28 -9.61
CA ARG A 63 -5.57 -4.41 -8.71
C ARG A 63 -6.69 -4.09 -7.74
N TRP A 64 -6.69 -2.88 -7.16
CA TRP A 64 -7.76 -2.42 -6.28
C TRP A 64 -9.12 -2.48 -6.99
N ASN A 65 -9.24 -1.89 -8.16
CA ASN A 65 -10.50 -1.85 -8.90
C ASN A 65 -11.01 -3.24 -9.30
N GLU A 66 -10.10 -4.18 -9.61
CA GLU A 66 -10.44 -5.58 -9.89
C GLU A 66 -10.98 -6.33 -8.66
N LYS A 67 -10.53 -5.96 -7.46
CA LYS A 67 -10.91 -6.62 -6.20
C LYS A 67 -12.04 -5.92 -5.45
N HIS A 68 -12.26 -4.64 -5.73
CA HIS A 68 -13.25 -3.79 -5.08
C HIS A 68 -14.10 -3.09 -6.16
N PRO A 69 -14.92 -3.84 -6.93
CA PRO A 69 -15.80 -3.23 -7.92
C PRO A 69 -16.81 -2.31 -7.21
N VAL A 70 -16.99 -1.11 -7.73
CA VAL A 70 -18.04 -0.20 -7.27
C VAL A 70 -19.36 -0.77 -7.77
N ALA A 71 -20.27 -1.08 -6.84
CA ALA A 71 -21.63 -1.52 -7.15
C ALA A 71 -22.46 -0.41 -7.79
#